data_AF-R7UP88-F1
#
_entry.id   AF-R7UP88-F1
#
_cell.length_a   1.000
_cell.length_b   1.000
_cell.length_c   1.000
_cell.angle_alpha   90.00
_cell.angle_beta   90.00
_cell.angle_gamma   90.00
#
_symmetry.space_group_name_H-M   'P 1'
#
loop_
_entity.id
_entity.type
_entity.pdbx_description
1 polymer ?
#
loop_
_entity_poly.entity_id
_entity_poly.type
_entity_poly.pdbx_seq_one_letter_code
_entity_poly.pdbx_strand_id
1 'polypeptide(L)'
;MGRKGRFLRFLAIVGLLVYLPTCAFFVFRILVHKSPEDYLREATYIPVSSHVVGYQRKPTANFTNMRNNSYLSKWITRTESFCEGKIEIHAGRSVRFKDIVLVPERAIAKATGGESLDDVINHKEADEFYKYDPGFYQMMCEKETSNPLVRFAAQGIHFKDWAFAFVYHNEHPVPNEEYVTNVPGLTIALTRYEYANVYWIVMEIYDAFLSTTFYGLSPNDANILIMDAHPSGLLDELWSKTFKKFLRLSDLSHSTSFSALVWNFPRKYSPFLSQPRIEFPLLGEFRDFILNSFNISLENNAITERCEKKELKVLFIWRRDYVAHPRNPSGLITRKISNEQEILQAAQAAFPMYDVRGVQLDSLPMHEQLLLISQADIFIGMHGAAFGFVVLMKPGRAVVELWPQQQVDRGNWHMEALALANRLHYRSWTNMNSKYENRRTKSTYIPKDVIESLLRGATADVCKTS
;
A
#
# COMPACT_ATOMS: atom_id res chain seq x y z
N MET A 1 51.75 -31.62 26.30
CA MET A 1 53.19 -31.56 26.62
C MET A 1 53.88 -30.87 25.44
N GLY A 2 54.10 -29.54 25.45
CA GLY A 2 55.26 -28.81 26.02
C GLY A 2 56.35 -28.66 24.94
N ARG A 3 56.98 -27.53 24.58
CA ARG A 3 57.17 -26.17 25.13
C ARG A 3 57.60 -25.22 23.97
N LYS A 4 57.02 -24.02 23.84
CA LYS A 4 57.53 -22.65 24.15
C LYS A 4 58.49 -21.96 23.14
N GLY A 5 58.11 -20.74 22.74
CA GLY A 5 58.98 -19.63 22.28
C GLY A 5 58.18 -18.40 21.82
N ARG A 6 57.75 -17.52 22.74
CA ARG A 6 58.16 -16.09 22.94
C ARG A 6 57.88 -15.08 21.80
N PHE A 7 56.81 -14.30 22.01
CA PHE A 7 56.70 -12.82 22.13
C PHE A 7 57.63 -11.84 21.38
N LEU A 8 56.98 -10.75 20.92
CA LEU A 8 57.41 -9.35 20.75
C LEU A 8 58.17 -8.94 19.47
N ARG A 9 57.51 -8.12 18.64
CA ARG A 9 58.09 -6.90 18.03
C ARG A 9 57.05 -5.77 17.97
N PHE A 10 57.52 -4.58 18.33
CA PHE A 10 56.83 -3.29 18.45
C PHE A 10 57.62 -2.27 17.60
N LEU A 11 56.93 -1.18 17.20
CA LEU A 11 57.41 0.13 16.72
C LEU A 11 57.93 0.33 15.28
N ALA A 12 57.24 1.21 14.52
CA ALA A 12 57.68 2.55 14.07
C ALA A 12 56.77 3.01 12.89
N ILE A 13 55.87 4.01 13.04
CA ILE A 13 56.06 5.47 12.89
C ILE A 13 56.55 5.90 11.50
N VAL A 14 55.73 6.71 10.80
CA VAL A 14 55.95 7.98 10.04
C VAL A 14 54.63 8.21 9.26
N GLY A 15 53.94 9.35 9.16
CA GLY A 15 54.10 10.78 9.46
C GLY A 15 53.06 11.48 8.55
N LEU A 16 52.02 12.10 9.10
CA LEU A 16 51.86 13.55 9.36
C LEU A 16 51.92 14.43 8.09
N LEU A 17 50.82 15.14 7.79
CA LEU A 17 50.71 16.59 7.45
C LEU A 17 49.28 16.87 6.89
N VAL A 18 48.37 17.56 7.61
CA VAL A 18 48.23 19.05 7.80
C VAL A 18 47.50 19.67 6.58
N TYR A 19 46.46 20.53 6.62
CA TYR A 19 45.84 21.41 7.63
C TYR A 19 44.49 21.97 7.07
N LEU A 20 43.55 22.33 7.97
CA LEU A 20 42.51 23.39 7.82
C LEU A 20 43.20 24.80 7.70
N PRO A 21 42.59 26.01 7.51
CA PRO A 21 41.24 26.46 7.91
C PRO A 21 40.63 27.71 7.16
N THR A 22 39.56 28.25 7.76
CA THR A 22 39.18 29.70 7.91
C THR A 22 38.26 30.45 6.93
N CYS A 23 37.45 31.30 7.58
CA CYS A 23 36.36 32.18 7.16
C CYS A 23 36.80 33.61 6.74
N ALA A 24 35.79 34.39 6.30
CA ALA A 24 35.64 35.88 6.27
C ALA A 24 36.02 36.54 4.92
N PHE A 25 35.34 37.54 4.33
CA PHE A 25 34.51 38.70 4.73
C PHE A 25 33.53 39.06 3.57
N PHE A 26 32.23 39.35 3.76
CA PHE A 26 31.55 40.65 3.96
C PHE A 26 31.86 41.82 2.99
N VAL A 27 30.86 42.30 2.22
CA VAL A 27 30.45 43.73 2.04
C VAL A 27 28.99 43.81 1.49
N PHE A 28 28.27 44.83 1.99
CA PHE A 28 26.83 45.17 1.93
C PHE A 28 26.44 46.19 0.83
N ARG A 29 25.18 46.13 0.32
CA ARG A 29 24.17 47.24 0.17
C ARG A 29 23.00 46.81 -0.75
N ILE A 30 21.79 46.53 -0.25
CA ILE A 30 20.62 47.38 0.12
C ILE A 30 19.74 47.84 -1.06
N LEU A 31 18.45 47.40 -1.05
CA LEU A 31 17.19 48.17 -1.17
C LEU A 31 16.00 47.17 -1.05
N VAL A 32 15.45 46.89 0.14
CA VAL A 32 14.25 47.48 0.81
C VAL A 32 12.88 46.90 0.35
N HIS A 33 12.28 46.17 1.30
CA HIS A 33 10.86 45.94 1.65
C HIS A 33 9.89 45.12 0.76
N LYS A 34 9.43 43.98 1.30
CA LYS A 34 8.13 43.81 1.98
C LYS A 34 8.16 42.60 2.95
N SER A 35 7.43 42.67 4.06
CA SER A 35 7.40 41.65 5.14
C SER A 35 6.39 40.52 4.85
N PRO A 36 6.53 39.34 5.50
CA PRO A 36 5.70 38.15 5.25
C PRO A 36 4.27 38.17 5.83
N GLU A 37 3.77 39.32 6.28
CA GLU A 37 2.45 39.42 6.93
C GLU A 37 1.28 39.69 5.96
N ASP A 38 1.54 39.82 4.66
CA ASP A 38 0.52 40.16 3.64
C ASP A 38 -0.17 38.95 2.97
N TYR A 39 0.10 37.70 3.37
CA TYR A 39 -0.57 36.50 2.80
C TYR A 39 -1.68 35.90 3.69
N LEU A 40 -1.99 36.54 4.82
CA LEU A 40 -3.07 36.13 5.72
C LEU A 40 -4.22 37.13 5.66
N ARG A 41 -5.07 37.02 4.63
CA ARG A 41 -6.46 37.51 4.62
C ARG A 41 -7.16 37.13 3.31
N GLU A 42 -7.80 35.96 3.33
CA GLU A 42 -9.11 35.65 2.74
C GLU A 42 -9.29 34.12 2.70
N ALA A 43 -9.47 33.55 3.89
CA ALA A 43 -10.13 32.26 4.05
C ALA A 43 -11.11 32.43 5.21
N THR A 44 -12.33 32.80 4.89
CA THR A 44 -13.43 32.84 5.85
C THR A 44 -13.57 31.48 6.52
N TYR A 45 -13.39 31.51 7.83
CA TYR A 45 -13.58 30.42 8.77
C TYR A 45 -15.01 29.87 8.66
N ILE A 46 -15.18 28.68 8.07
CA ILE A 46 -16.41 27.90 8.14
C ILE A 46 -16.25 26.94 9.33
N PRO A 47 -16.97 27.11 10.45
CA PRO A 47 -16.93 26.12 11.52
C PRO A 47 -17.53 24.81 10.99
N VAL A 48 -16.80 23.71 11.19
CA VAL A 48 -17.27 22.35 10.90
C VAL A 48 -18.42 22.04 11.86
N SER A 49 -19.63 22.38 11.44
CA SER A 49 -20.87 21.84 12.00
C SER A 49 -20.88 20.34 11.76
N SER A 50 -20.93 19.58 12.85
CA SER A 50 -21.27 18.16 12.87
C SER A 50 -22.67 17.97 12.34
N HIS A 51 -22.82 17.88 11.03
CA HIS A 51 -23.98 17.28 10.37
C HIS A 51 -23.47 16.07 9.61
N VAL A 52 -23.48 14.93 10.31
CA VAL A 52 -23.42 13.61 9.69
C VAL A 52 -24.72 13.48 8.90
N VAL A 53 -24.69 13.86 7.63
CA VAL A 53 -25.73 13.43 6.69
C VAL A 53 -25.55 11.92 6.56
N GLY A 54 -26.45 11.18 7.22
CA GLY A 54 -26.52 9.72 7.13
C GLY A 54 -26.91 9.32 5.72
N TYR A 55 -25.92 9.21 4.83
CA TYR A 55 -26.10 8.58 3.53
C TYR A 55 -26.07 7.07 3.73
N GLN A 56 -27.22 6.42 3.54
CA GLN A 56 -27.28 4.97 3.50
C GLN A 56 -26.45 4.48 2.30
N ARG A 57 -25.34 3.80 2.59
CA ARG A 57 -24.51 3.11 1.58
C ARG A 57 -25.40 2.09 0.86
N LYS A 58 -25.35 2.06 -0.49
CA LYS A 58 -26.11 1.10 -1.29
C LYS A 58 -25.77 -0.34 -0.84
N PRO A 59 -26.73 -1.28 -0.86
CA PRO A 59 -26.46 -2.67 -0.49
C PRO A 59 -25.41 -3.26 -1.44
N THR A 60 -24.24 -3.57 -0.90
CA THR A 60 -23.18 -4.29 -1.61
C THR A 60 -23.59 -5.75 -1.86
N ALA A 61 -23.06 -6.32 -2.94
CA ALA A 61 -23.33 -7.64 -3.51
C ALA A 61 -23.43 -8.82 -2.50
N ASN A 62 -24.07 -9.92 -2.91
CA ASN A 62 -24.31 -11.09 -2.06
C ASN A 62 -23.00 -11.84 -1.72
N PHE A 63 -22.35 -11.46 -0.61
CA PHE A 63 -21.07 -12.00 -0.14
C PHE A 63 -21.10 -13.52 0.13
N THR A 64 -22.26 -14.08 0.48
CA THR A 64 -22.42 -15.53 0.66
C THR A 64 -22.13 -16.29 -0.63
N ASN A 65 -22.51 -15.73 -1.79
CA ASN A 65 -22.19 -16.33 -3.09
C ASN A 65 -20.71 -16.18 -3.45
N MET A 66 -20.06 -15.09 -3.02
CA MET A 66 -18.63 -14.87 -3.27
C MET A 66 -17.73 -15.86 -2.49
N ARG A 67 -18.17 -16.30 -1.31
CA ARG A 67 -17.47 -17.30 -0.50
C ARG A 67 -17.30 -18.65 -1.22
N ASN A 68 -18.21 -18.97 -2.15
CA ASN A 68 -18.16 -20.17 -2.97
C ASN A 68 -17.17 -20.07 -4.15
N ASN A 69 -16.42 -18.97 -4.27
CA ASN A 69 -15.35 -18.83 -5.24
C ASN A 69 -14.34 -19.99 -5.10
N SER A 70 -13.94 -20.60 -6.22
CA SER A 70 -13.07 -21.77 -6.26
C SER A 70 -11.68 -21.55 -5.63
N TYR A 71 -11.21 -20.30 -5.56
CA TYR A 71 -9.99 -19.96 -4.85
C TYR A 71 -10.19 -19.98 -3.34
N LEU A 72 -11.25 -19.33 -2.85
CA LEU A 72 -11.55 -19.24 -1.42
C LEU A 72 -12.04 -20.58 -0.85
N SER A 73 -12.77 -21.38 -1.62
CA SER A 73 -13.26 -22.69 -1.19
C SER A 73 -12.13 -23.68 -0.89
N LYS A 74 -10.99 -23.57 -1.57
CA LYS A 74 -9.78 -24.35 -1.24
C LYS A 74 -9.30 -24.09 0.19
N TRP A 75 -9.52 -22.90 0.74
CA TRP A 75 -9.12 -22.55 2.11
C TRP A 75 -10.06 -23.16 3.14
N ILE A 76 -11.33 -23.36 2.79
CA ILE A 76 -12.38 -23.90 3.68
C ILE A 76 -12.12 -25.38 4.01
N THR A 77 -11.60 -26.16 3.06
CA THR A 77 -11.52 -27.62 3.13
C THR A 77 -10.62 -28.19 4.25
N ARG A 78 -9.86 -27.36 4.97
CA ARG A 78 -8.94 -27.79 6.04
C ARG A 78 -9.00 -26.81 7.20
N THR A 79 -9.97 -26.96 8.10
CA THR A 79 -10.06 -26.15 9.32
C THR A 79 -9.68 -27.02 10.52
N GLU A 80 -8.67 -26.58 11.27
CA GLU A 80 -8.29 -27.15 12.56
C GLU A 80 -8.85 -26.24 13.66
N SER A 81 -9.52 -26.83 14.66
CA SER A 81 -10.19 -26.12 15.74
C SER A 81 -9.57 -26.50 17.08
N PHE A 82 -9.24 -25.51 17.90
CA PHE A 82 -8.62 -25.68 19.21
C PHE A 82 -9.34 -24.83 20.25
N CYS A 83 -9.11 -25.13 21.54
CA CYS A 83 -9.72 -24.37 22.64
C CYS A 83 -11.24 -24.24 22.51
N GLU A 84 -11.94 -25.37 22.36
CA GLU A 84 -13.41 -25.40 22.18
C GLU A 84 -13.92 -24.53 21.01
N GLY A 85 -13.08 -24.35 19.98
CA GLY A 85 -13.43 -23.53 18.81
C GLY A 85 -13.20 -22.04 18.98
N LYS A 86 -12.49 -21.62 20.03
CA LYS A 86 -12.00 -20.23 20.16
C LYS A 86 -10.81 -19.94 19.25
N ILE A 87 -10.07 -20.96 18.81
CA ILE A 87 -9.02 -20.83 17.79
C ILE A 87 -9.39 -21.70 16.59
N GLU A 88 -9.52 -21.09 15.43
CA GLU A 88 -9.74 -21.76 14.15
C GLU A 88 -8.55 -21.45 13.22
N ILE A 89 -7.81 -22.48 12.79
CA ILE A 89 -6.72 -22.35 11.82
C ILE A 89 -7.21 -22.89 10.47
N HIS A 90 -7.27 -22.02 9.47
CA HIS A 90 -7.78 -22.35 8.14
C HIS A 90 -6.62 -22.59 7.17
N ALA A 91 -6.43 -23.85 6.78
CA ALA A 91 -5.45 -24.35 5.83
C ALA A 91 -3.99 -23.93 6.12
N GLY A 92 -3.67 -23.63 7.38
CA GLY A 92 -2.38 -23.05 7.78
C GLY A 92 -2.13 -21.66 7.19
N ARG A 93 -3.17 -20.97 6.71
CA ARG A 93 -3.09 -19.69 6.00
C ARG A 93 -3.70 -18.53 6.78
N SER A 94 -4.71 -18.76 7.60
CA SER A 94 -5.28 -17.72 8.46
C SER A 94 -5.64 -18.33 9.81
N VAL A 95 -5.56 -17.51 10.86
CA VAL A 95 -5.98 -17.88 12.20
C VAL A 95 -7.09 -16.93 12.63
N ARG A 96 -8.20 -17.48 13.10
CA ARG A 96 -9.28 -16.74 13.74
C ARG A 96 -9.32 -17.07 15.22
N PHE A 97 -9.41 -16.01 16.03
CA PHE A 97 -9.60 -16.06 17.46
C PHE A 97 -11.00 -15.56 17.79
N LYS A 98 -11.64 -16.16 18.80
CA LYS A 98 -12.88 -15.66 19.43
C LYS A 98 -12.55 -15.21 20.85
N ASP A 99 -13.00 -14.01 21.19
CA ASP A 99 -12.85 -13.41 22.52
C ASP A 99 -11.39 -13.36 23.01
N ILE A 100 -10.51 -12.82 22.17
CA ILE A 100 -9.08 -12.64 22.47
C ILE A 100 -8.82 -11.24 23.03
N VAL A 101 -7.95 -11.15 24.04
CA VAL A 101 -7.52 -9.89 24.63
C VAL A 101 -6.12 -9.54 24.15
N LEU A 102 -5.93 -8.31 23.69
CA LEU A 102 -4.62 -7.72 23.43
C LEU A 102 -4.26 -6.80 24.60
N VAL A 103 -3.00 -6.84 25.04
CA VAL A 103 -2.45 -5.99 26.11
C VAL A 103 -1.39 -5.07 25.52
N PRO A 104 -1.77 -3.86 25.04
CA PRO A 104 -0.91 -2.97 24.25
C PRO A 104 0.41 -2.61 24.94
N GLU A 105 0.43 -2.57 26.27
CA GLU A 105 1.63 -2.26 27.08
C GLU A 105 2.74 -3.30 26.92
N ARG A 106 2.42 -4.48 26.36
CA ARG A 106 3.37 -5.57 26.04
C ARG A 106 3.85 -5.54 24.58
N ALA A 107 3.43 -4.55 23.79
CA ALA A 107 3.97 -4.28 22.46
C ALA A 107 4.92 -3.08 22.54
N ILE A 108 6.19 -3.32 22.22
CA ILE A 108 7.26 -2.33 22.40
C ILE A 108 7.87 -2.01 21.03
N ALA A 109 7.70 -0.77 20.60
CA ALA A 109 8.41 -0.16 19.49
C ALA A 109 9.13 1.11 19.98
N LYS A 110 10.09 1.61 19.20
CA LYS A 110 10.69 2.93 19.51
C LYS A 110 9.86 4.06 18.92
N ALA A 111 9.25 3.83 17.75
CA ALA A 111 8.22 4.70 17.21
C ALA A 111 6.91 4.46 17.98
N THR A 112 6.08 5.50 18.03
CA THR A 112 4.74 5.44 18.59
C THR A 112 3.78 4.80 17.58
N GLY A 113 3.95 5.10 16.29
CA GLY A 113 3.01 4.77 15.24
C GLY A 113 1.93 5.84 15.08
N GLY A 114 1.62 6.16 13.83
CA GLY A 114 0.62 7.18 13.50
C GLY A 114 1.12 8.63 13.55
N GLU A 115 2.41 8.86 13.83
CA GLU A 115 3.01 10.19 13.79
C GLU A 115 2.94 10.82 12.39
N SER A 116 3.05 12.15 12.31
CA SER A 116 3.17 12.82 11.03
C SER A 116 4.52 12.51 10.37
N LEU A 117 4.57 12.54 9.04
CA LEU A 117 5.80 12.29 8.29
C LEU A 117 6.94 13.26 8.67
N ASP A 118 6.60 14.52 8.96
CA ASP A 118 7.56 15.56 9.31
C ASP A 118 8.24 15.30 10.66
N ASP A 119 7.53 14.68 11.59
CA ASP A 119 8.03 14.38 12.94
C ASP A 119 9.01 13.20 12.97
N VAL A 120 8.99 12.35 11.94
CA VAL A 120 9.74 11.09 11.92
C VAL A 120 10.81 11.04 10.81
N ILE A 121 11.13 12.18 10.19
CA ILE A 121 12.16 12.25 9.15
C ILE A 121 13.47 11.62 9.64
N ASN A 122 14.08 10.78 8.79
CA ASN A 122 15.28 9.99 9.06
C ASN A 122 15.15 8.90 10.15
N HIS A 123 13.95 8.63 10.67
CA HIS A 123 13.74 7.47 11.54
C HIS A 123 14.05 6.17 10.80
N LYS A 124 14.61 5.20 11.53
CA LYS A 124 14.93 3.89 10.97
C LYS A 124 13.68 3.04 10.92
N GLU A 125 13.51 2.30 9.83
CA GLU A 125 12.36 1.40 9.67
C GLU A 125 12.26 0.35 10.78
N ALA A 126 13.39 -0.16 11.27
CA ALA A 126 13.41 -1.15 12.36
C ALA A 126 12.85 -0.62 13.69
N ASP A 127 12.75 0.70 13.85
CA ASP A 127 12.19 1.35 15.03
C ASP A 127 10.65 1.40 14.98
N GLU A 128 10.07 1.13 13.80
CA GLU A 128 8.64 1.19 13.48
C GLU A 128 7.95 -0.19 13.50
N PHE A 129 8.64 -1.24 13.97
CA PHE A 129 8.04 -2.56 14.18
C PHE A 129 7.99 -2.88 15.67
N TYR A 130 6.80 -3.27 16.14
CA TYR A 130 6.60 -3.73 17.50
C TYR A 130 7.30 -5.08 17.74
N LYS A 131 7.94 -5.18 18.90
CA LYS A 131 8.31 -6.44 19.55
C LYS A 131 7.25 -6.77 20.59
N TYR A 132 6.90 -8.04 20.69
CA TYR A 132 5.79 -8.47 21.54
C TYR A 132 6.32 -9.36 22.67
N ASP A 133 6.06 -8.95 23.91
CA ASP A 133 6.36 -9.76 25.08
C ASP A 133 5.28 -10.83 25.29
N PRO A 134 5.62 -12.00 25.88
CA PRO A 134 4.64 -13.00 26.27
C PRO A 134 3.48 -12.39 27.08
N GLY A 135 2.26 -12.75 26.71
CA GLY A 135 1.04 -12.22 27.30
C GLY A 135 0.52 -10.96 26.59
N PHE A 136 1.10 -10.55 25.46
CA PHE A 136 0.47 -9.55 24.60
C PHE A 136 -0.87 -10.07 24.06
N TYR A 137 -0.90 -11.29 23.53
CA TYR A 137 -2.14 -11.99 23.18
C TYR A 137 -2.56 -12.90 24.33
N GLN A 138 -3.74 -12.68 24.90
CA GLN A 138 -4.26 -13.45 26.01
C GLN A 138 -5.61 -14.06 25.65
N MET A 139 -5.80 -15.32 26.01
CA MET A 139 -7.06 -16.01 25.77
C MET A 139 -7.38 -16.96 26.92
N MET A 140 -8.65 -16.97 27.32
CA MET A 140 -9.14 -17.92 28.32
C MET A 140 -9.34 -19.29 27.67
N CYS A 141 -8.53 -20.25 28.11
CA CYS A 141 -8.56 -21.63 27.66
C CYS A 141 -7.98 -22.55 28.72
N GLU A 142 -8.53 -23.76 28.85
CA GLU A 142 -7.79 -24.81 29.52
C GLU A 142 -6.45 -25.02 28.79
N LYS A 143 -5.37 -25.14 29.56
CA LYS A 143 -4.02 -25.22 29.01
C LYS A 143 -3.89 -26.42 28.07
N GLU A 144 -3.90 -26.14 26.77
CA GLU A 144 -3.61 -27.12 25.73
C GLU A 144 -2.16 -27.64 25.86
N THR A 145 -1.97 -28.94 25.66
CA THR A 145 -0.65 -29.60 25.78
C THR A 145 0.34 -29.15 24.70
N SER A 146 -0.14 -28.53 23.62
CA SER A 146 0.68 -27.97 22.53
C SER A 146 0.13 -26.63 22.04
N ASN A 147 1.01 -25.69 21.68
CA ASN A 147 0.60 -24.41 21.09
C ASN A 147 0.24 -24.61 19.61
N PRO A 148 -1.04 -24.50 19.22
CA PRO A 148 -1.49 -24.77 17.86
C PRO A 148 -0.94 -23.76 16.84
N LEU A 149 -0.51 -22.59 17.30
CA LEU A 149 -0.03 -21.50 16.46
C LEU A 149 1.38 -21.74 15.92
N VAL A 150 2.15 -22.71 16.44
CA VAL A 150 3.54 -22.98 16.01
C VAL A 150 3.62 -23.32 14.52
N ARG A 151 2.66 -24.10 14.00
CA ARG A 151 2.62 -24.44 12.57
C ARG A 151 2.33 -23.23 11.68
N PHE A 152 1.46 -22.34 12.17
CA PHE A 152 1.14 -21.09 11.48
C PHE A 152 2.30 -20.09 11.54
N ALA A 153 2.97 -19.99 12.69
CA ALA A 153 4.15 -19.17 12.91
C ALA A 153 5.28 -19.45 11.92
N ALA A 154 5.44 -20.69 11.46
CA ALA A 154 6.43 -21.03 10.44
C ALA A 154 6.19 -20.35 9.08
N GLN A 155 5.02 -19.74 8.85
CA GLN A 155 4.64 -19.18 7.57
C GLN A 155 5.14 -17.75 7.29
N GLY A 156 5.52 -17.00 8.31
CA GLY A 156 6.02 -15.62 8.17
C GLY A 156 6.75 -15.16 9.43
N ILE A 157 7.65 -14.18 9.28
CA ILE A 157 8.54 -13.75 10.38
C ILE A 157 7.72 -13.17 11.54
N HIS A 158 6.79 -12.24 11.28
CA HIS A 158 5.98 -11.62 12.34
C HIS A 158 5.03 -12.61 13.05
N PHE A 159 4.56 -13.65 12.36
CA PHE A 159 3.72 -14.66 13.00
C PHE A 159 4.48 -15.51 14.03
N LYS A 160 5.81 -15.60 13.95
CA LYS A 160 6.63 -16.19 15.01
C LYS A 160 6.58 -15.34 16.26
N ASP A 161 6.72 -14.03 16.11
CA ASP A 161 6.68 -13.10 17.23
C ASP A 161 5.27 -13.07 17.86
N TRP A 162 4.22 -13.08 17.03
CA TRP A 162 2.84 -13.13 17.52
C TRP A 162 2.50 -14.43 18.24
N ALA A 163 2.90 -15.58 17.68
CA ALA A 163 2.68 -16.87 18.32
C ALA A 163 3.50 -17.04 19.61
N PHE A 164 4.70 -16.45 19.67
CA PHE A 164 5.52 -16.40 20.88
C PHE A 164 4.88 -15.55 21.97
N ALA A 165 4.25 -14.44 21.59
CA ALA A 165 3.61 -13.53 22.53
C ALA A 165 2.24 -14.02 23.07
N PHE A 166 1.75 -15.17 22.58
CA PHE A 166 0.46 -15.75 22.94
C PHE A 166 0.52 -16.57 24.24
N VAL A 167 -0.40 -16.31 25.17
CA VAL A 167 -0.52 -17.00 26.45
C VAL A 167 -1.96 -17.42 26.75
N TYR A 168 -2.11 -18.66 27.24
CA TYR A 168 -3.38 -19.15 27.79
C TYR A 168 -3.52 -18.77 29.26
N HIS A 169 -4.74 -18.39 29.64
CA HIS A 169 -5.12 -18.21 31.05
C HIS A 169 -6.23 -19.18 31.43
N ASN A 170 -6.10 -19.79 32.60
CA ASN A 170 -7.12 -20.68 33.17
C ASN A 170 -8.30 -19.90 33.80
N GLU A 171 -8.09 -18.61 34.08
CA GLU A 171 -9.09 -17.68 34.62
C GLU A 171 -9.17 -16.45 33.70
N HIS A 172 -10.21 -15.62 33.82
CA HIS A 172 -10.38 -14.45 32.97
C HIS A 172 -9.11 -13.58 33.00
N PRO A 173 -8.50 -13.26 31.83
CA PRO A 173 -7.17 -12.67 31.75
C PRO A 173 -6.99 -11.28 32.37
N VAL A 174 -8.01 -10.68 32.97
CA VAL A 174 -7.93 -9.32 33.50
C VAL A 174 -8.53 -9.26 34.91
N PRO A 175 -7.76 -8.90 35.95
CA PRO A 175 -8.27 -8.80 37.33
C PRO A 175 -9.35 -7.73 37.54
N ASN A 176 -9.54 -6.79 36.60
CA ASN A 176 -10.56 -5.74 36.67
C ASN A 176 -11.22 -5.55 35.29
N GLU A 177 -12.42 -6.10 35.09
CA GLU A 177 -13.23 -5.93 33.86
C GLU A 177 -13.54 -4.46 33.53
N GLU A 178 -13.40 -3.55 34.50
CA GLU A 178 -13.73 -2.12 34.40
C GLU A 178 -12.80 -1.32 33.46
N TYR A 179 -11.68 -1.89 33.00
CA TYR A 179 -10.70 -1.21 32.13
C TYR A 179 -10.46 -1.91 30.78
N VAL A 180 -11.34 -2.85 30.38
CA VAL A 180 -11.22 -3.55 29.10
C VAL A 180 -12.08 -2.89 28.02
N THR A 181 -11.44 -2.41 26.96
CA THR A 181 -12.17 -1.91 25.79
C THR A 181 -12.67 -3.08 24.94
N ASN A 182 -13.95 -3.10 24.60
CA ASN A 182 -14.54 -4.16 23.77
C ASN A 182 -14.68 -3.72 22.30
N VAL A 183 -14.10 -4.50 21.39
CA VAL A 183 -14.21 -4.31 19.93
C VAL A 183 -15.11 -5.41 19.35
N PRO A 184 -16.38 -5.09 19.03
CA PRO A 184 -17.29 -6.06 18.43
C PRO A 184 -17.02 -6.23 16.93
N GLY A 185 -17.39 -7.41 16.43
CA GLY A 185 -17.25 -7.78 15.02
C GLY A 185 -15.87 -8.32 14.65
N LEU A 186 -15.71 -8.69 13.38
CA LEU A 186 -14.47 -9.22 12.85
C LEU A 186 -13.42 -8.11 12.70
N THR A 187 -12.24 -8.33 13.24
CA THR A 187 -11.08 -7.45 13.07
C THR A 187 -9.97 -8.21 12.35
N ILE A 188 -9.50 -7.71 11.22
CA ILE A 188 -8.36 -8.27 10.49
C ILE A 188 -7.09 -7.56 10.97
N ALA A 189 -6.18 -8.30 11.59
CA ALA A 189 -4.87 -7.83 12.03
C ALA A 189 -3.82 -8.10 10.95
N LEU A 190 -3.01 -7.09 10.62
CA LEU A 190 -1.92 -7.18 9.66
C LEU A 190 -0.78 -6.20 9.97
N THR A 191 0.43 -6.58 9.57
CA THR A 191 1.62 -5.70 9.56
C THR A 191 1.85 -5.24 8.14
N ARG A 192 1.96 -3.93 7.92
CA ARG A 192 2.36 -3.35 6.64
C ARG A 192 3.88 -3.35 6.57
N TYR A 193 4.43 -3.69 5.42
CA TYR A 193 5.90 -3.65 5.20
C TYR A 193 6.33 -2.51 4.30
N GLU A 194 5.43 -2.05 3.44
CA GLU A 194 5.72 -1.07 2.40
C GLU A 194 4.60 -0.03 2.40
N TYR A 195 4.31 0.54 3.57
CA TYR A 195 3.11 1.33 3.85
C TYR A 195 2.97 2.59 2.97
N ALA A 196 4.07 3.10 2.42
CA ALA A 196 4.11 4.27 1.53
C ALA A 196 4.07 3.90 0.03
N ASN A 197 3.96 2.62 -0.32
CA ASN A 197 4.05 2.14 -1.69
C ASN A 197 2.67 1.66 -2.18
N VAL A 198 2.10 2.39 -3.14
CA VAL A 198 0.75 2.15 -3.69
C VAL A 198 0.52 0.68 -4.09
N TYR A 199 1.46 0.05 -4.80
CA TYR A 199 1.29 -1.33 -5.26
C TYR A 199 1.12 -2.29 -4.08
N TRP A 200 1.93 -2.12 -3.04
CA TRP A 200 1.89 -2.98 -1.87
C TRP A 200 0.65 -2.73 -1.01
N ILE A 201 0.23 -1.47 -0.85
CA ILE A 201 -1.02 -1.15 -0.14
C ILE A 201 -2.25 -1.71 -0.87
N VAL A 202 -2.34 -1.57 -2.19
CA VAL A 202 -3.48 -2.13 -2.96
C VAL A 202 -3.58 -3.64 -2.79
N MET A 203 -2.44 -4.34 -2.81
CA MET A 203 -2.38 -5.77 -2.54
C MET A 203 -2.79 -6.12 -1.11
N GLU A 204 -2.32 -5.39 -0.10
CA GLU A 204 -2.68 -5.64 1.31
C GLU A 204 -4.18 -5.40 1.57
N ILE A 205 -4.77 -4.38 0.96
CA ILE A 205 -6.22 -4.12 1.04
C ILE A 205 -7.00 -5.21 0.31
N TYR A 206 -6.52 -5.68 -0.84
CA TYR A 206 -7.11 -6.81 -1.55
C TYR A 206 -7.07 -8.10 -0.72
N ASP A 207 -5.94 -8.37 -0.06
CA ASP A 207 -5.80 -9.52 0.82
C ASP A 207 -6.79 -9.45 2.00
N ALA A 208 -6.95 -8.27 2.61
CA ALA A 208 -7.96 -8.06 3.65
C ALA A 208 -9.40 -8.22 3.11
N PHE A 209 -9.69 -7.73 1.90
CA PHE A 209 -10.97 -7.95 1.23
C PHE A 209 -11.27 -9.45 1.01
N LEU A 210 -10.29 -10.24 0.56
CA LEU A 210 -10.45 -11.68 0.42
C LEU A 210 -10.68 -12.38 1.76
N SER A 211 -9.96 -11.97 2.82
CA SER A 211 -10.15 -12.49 4.17
C SER A 211 -11.56 -12.22 4.69
N THR A 212 -12.06 -10.99 4.58
CA THR A 212 -13.44 -10.67 5.00
C THR A 212 -14.49 -11.49 4.25
N THR A 213 -14.31 -11.63 2.92
CA THR A 213 -15.17 -12.47 2.07
C THR A 213 -15.10 -13.95 2.46
N PHE A 214 -13.91 -14.47 2.77
CA PHE A 214 -13.71 -15.85 3.22
C PHE A 214 -14.49 -16.17 4.51
N TYR A 215 -14.51 -15.22 5.45
CA TYR A 215 -15.30 -15.33 6.69
C TYR A 215 -16.79 -15.00 6.50
N GLY A 216 -17.25 -14.74 5.27
CA GLY A 216 -18.66 -14.52 4.94
C GLY A 216 -19.19 -13.16 5.40
N LEU A 217 -18.32 -12.16 5.58
CA LEU A 217 -18.70 -10.81 5.97
C LEU A 217 -18.52 -9.83 4.81
N SER A 218 -19.29 -8.74 4.84
CA SER A 218 -18.97 -7.57 4.04
C SER A 218 -17.70 -6.92 4.58
N PRO A 219 -16.76 -6.49 3.72
CA PRO A 219 -15.65 -5.66 4.15
C PRO A 219 -16.08 -4.40 4.92
N ASN A 220 -17.26 -3.85 4.61
CA ASN A 220 -17.85 -2.69 5.30
C ASN A 220 -18.23 -2.98 6.77
N ASP A 221 -18.29 -4.25 7.17
CA ASP A 221 -18.62 -4.68 8.53
C ASP A 221 -17.38 -5.13 9.33
N ALA A 222 -16.22 -5.21 8.67
CA ALA A 222 -14.97 -5.61 9.28
C ALA A 222 -14.12 -4.41 9.72
N ASN A 223 -13.44 -4.54 10.84
CA ASN A 223 -12.41 -3.61 11.28
C ASN A 223 -11.04 -4.06 10.76
N ILE A 224 -10.12 -3.13 10.60
CA ILE A 224 -8.69 -3.40 10.36
C ILE A 224 -7.91 -2.96 11.60
N LEU A 225 -6.97 -3.79 12.02
CA LEU A 225 -5.98 -3.47 13.05
C LEU A 225 -4.57 -3.55 12.46
N ILE A 226 -3.90 -2.40 12.39
CA ILE A 226 -2.52 -2.29 11.95
C ILE A 226 -1.59 -2.59 13.13
N MET A 227 -0.73 -3.58 12.93
CA MET A 227 0.20 -4.15 13.93
C MET A 227 1.64 -3.63 13.77
N ASP A 228 1.84 -2.57 12.99
CA ASP A 228 3.10 -1.83 12.87
C ASP A 228 3.00 -0.45 13.54
N ALA A 229 4.16 0.13 13.85
CA ALA A 229 4.33 1.49 14.35
C ALA A 229 4.80 2.44 13.24
N HIS A 230 4.40 2.20 11.99
CA HIS A 230 4.69 3.15 10.90
C HIS A 230 3.96 4.47 11.14
N PRO A 231 4.48 5.60 10.61
CA PRO A 231 3.79 6.87 10.67
C PRO A 231 2.45 6.85 9.91
N SER A 232 1.68 7.91 10.09
CA SER A 232 0.52 8.20 9.24
C SER A 232 0.97 8.53 7.81
N GLY A 233 0.23 8.01 6.83
CA GLY A 233 0.57 8.17 5.42
C GLY A 233 -0.63 8.51 4.54
N LEU A 234 -0.36 9.05 3.34
CA LEU A 234 -1.39 9.42 2.36
C LEU A 234 -2.28 8.24 1.93
N LEU A 235 -1.79 7.00 2.10
CA LEU A 235 -2.50 5.79 1.74
C LEU A 235 -3.39 5.24 2.87
N ASP A 236 -3.34 5.82 4.08
CA ASP A 236 -4.22 5.43 5.19
C ASP A 236 -5.70 5.70 4.89
N GLU A 237 -5.97 6.68 4.03
CA GLU A 237 -7.34 6.98 3.60
C GLU A 237 -7.99 5.78 2.91
N LEU A 238 -7.24 4.99 2.13
CA LEU A 238 -7.76 3.79 1.50
C LEU A 238 -8.29 2.80 2.55
N TRP A 239 -7.60 2.62 3.67
CA TRP A 239 -8.05 1.74 4.74
C TRP A 239 -9.29 2.29 5.46
N SER A 240 -9.23 3.55 5.88
CA SER A 240 -10.30 4.19 6.68
C SER A 240 -11.62 4.38 5.93
N LYS A 241 -11.58 4.52 4.59
CA LYS A 241 -12.79 4.65 3.77
C LYS A 241 -13.42 3.30 3.43
N THR A 242 -12.60 2.25 3.30
CA THR A 242 -13.05 0.96 2.77
C THR A 242 -13.55 0.00 3.85
N PHE A 243 -12.97 0.05 5.05
CA PHE A 243 -13.39 -0.81 6.17
C PHE A 243 -14.19 -0.03 7.21
N LYS A 244 -14.87 -0.75 8.12
CA LYS A 244 -15.73 -0.16 9.16
C LYS A 244 -14.94 0.76 10.09
N LYS A 245 -13.78 0.29 10.54
CA LYS A 245 -12.83 1.01 11.39
C LYS A 245 -11.42 0.68 10.92
N PHE A 246 -10.57 1.70 10.93
CA PHE A 246 -9.13 1.58 10.76
C PHE A 246 -8.49 1.91 12.10
N LEU A 247 -7.94 0.88 12.75
CA LEU A 247 -7.29 0.97 14.05
C LEU A 247 -5.80 0.73 13.86
N ARG A 248 -4.99 1.44 14.64
CA ARG A 248 -3.58 1.14 14.86
C ARG A 248 -3.42 0.54 16.24
N LEU A 249 -2.39 -0.27 16.43
CA LEU A 249 -2.07 -0.79 17.75
C LEU A 249 -1.80 0.35 18.77
N SER A 250 -1.22 1.45 18.29
CA SER A 250 -1.00 2.69 19.06
C SER A 250 -2.29 3.36 19.56
N ASP A 251 -3.44 3.05 18.96
CA ASP A 251 -4.73 3.62 19.36
C ASP A 251 -5.34 2.87 20.56
N LEU A 252 -4.76 1.71 20.93
CA LEU A 252 -5.25 0.90 22.04
C LEU A 252 -4.57 1.36 23.34
N SER A 253 -5.27 2.19 24.12
CA SER A 253 -4.72 2.76 25.37
C SER A 253 -4.78 1.82 26.57
N HIS A 254 -5.58 0.75 26.48
CA HIS A 254 -5.78 -0.24 27.53
C HIS A 254 -5.92 -1.63 26.92
N SER A 255 -5.91 -2.64 27.80
CA SER A 255 -6.28 -4.01 27.43
C SER A 255 -7.59 -4.01 26.63
N THR A 256 -7.56 -4.62 25.45
CA THR A 256 -8.66 -4.56 24.48
C THR A 256 -9.10 -5.96 24.10
N SER A 257 -10.36 -6.27 24.32
CA SER A 257 -11.00 -7.53 23.93
C SER A 257 -11.58 -7.43 22.53
N PHE A 258 -11.26 -8.40 21.68
CA PHE A 258 -11.79 -8.53 20.33
C PHE A 258 -12.68 -9.76 20.25
N SER A 259 -13.96 -9.54 19.97
CA SER A 259 -14.94 -10.64 19.81
C SER A 259 -14.55 -11.63 18.69
N ALA A 260 -13.97 -11.12 17.61
CA ALA A 260 -13.31 -11.93 16.60
C ALA A 260 -12.08 -11.21 16.03
N LEU A 261 -10.90 -11.80 16.19
CA LEU A 261 -9.64 -11.31 15.61
C LEU A 261 -9.13 -12.32 14.60
N VAL A 262 -8.75 -11.84 13.42
CA VAL A 262 -8.14 -12.67 12.38
C VAL A 262 -6.73 -12.21 12.16
N TRP A 263 -5.78 -13.13 12.27
CA TRP A 263 -4.47 -12.94 11.67
C TRP A 263 -4.61 -13.14 10.18
N ASN A 264 -4.40 -12.05 9.43
CA ASN A 264 -4.48 -12.10 7.97
C ASN A 264 -3.48 -13.11 7.41
N PHE A 265 -3.72 -13.61 6.21
CA PHE A 265 -2.82 -14.62 5.66
C PHE A 265 -1.45 -14.03 5.28
N PRO A 266 -0.36 -14.82 5.40
CA PRO A 266 0.97 -14.37 5.03
C PRO A 266 1.04 -13.84 3.60
N ARG A 267 1.71 -12.70 3.39
CA ARG A 267 1.89 -12.04 2.08
C ARG A 267 2.31 -12.97 0.95
N LYS A 268 3.14 -13.98 1.22
CA LYS A 268 3.55 -14.99 0.21
C LYS A 268 2.40 -15.80 -0.40
N TYR A 269 1.24 -15.79 0.25
CA TYR A 269 0.01 -16.42 -0.22
C TYR A 269 -0.93 -15.45 -0.94
N SER A 270 -0.58 -14.16 -1.02
CA SER A 270 -1.33 -13.19 -1.81
C SER A 270 -1.42 -13.66 -3.27
N PRO A 271 -2.61 -13.61 -3.89
CA PRO A 271 -2.76 -13.86 -5.33
C PRO A 271 -1.84 -12.97 -6.20
N PHE A 272 -1.51 -11.77 -5.74
CA PHE A 272 -0.58 -10.86 -6.43
C PHE A 272 0.84 -11.42 -6.57
N LEU A 273 1.20 -12.43 -5.77
CA LEU A 273 2.54 -13.04 -5.74
C LEU A 273 2.56 -14.49 -6.23
N SER A 274 1.41 -15.08 -6.60
CA SER A 274 1.34 -16.49 -6.99
C SER A 274 1.72 -16.74 -8.46
N GLN A 275 2.94 -17.21 -8.69
CA GLN A 275 3.43 -17.74 -9.97
C GLN A 275 3.09 -19.24 -10.13
N PRO A 276 2.93 -19.81 -11.34
CA PRO A 276 2.94 -19.20 -12.68
C PRO A 276 1.53 -18.91 -13.26
N ARG A 277 0.46 -19.23 -12.53
CA ARG A 277 -0.93 -18.91 -12.91
C ARG A 277 -1.49 -17.95 -11.89
N ILE A 278 -1.71 -16.73 -12.34
CA ILE A 278 -2.12 -15.64 -11.48
C ILE A 278 -3.64 -15.55 -11.60
N GLU A 279 -4.32 -16.24 -10.69
CA GLU A 279 -5.76 -16.08 -10.52
C GLU A 279 -5.96 -14.92 -9.55
N PHE A 280 -6.61 -13.84 -10.00
CA PHE A 280 -7.05 -12.75 -9.11
C PHE A 280 -8.54 -12.96 -8.81
N PRO A 281 -8.89 -13.79 -7.80
CA PRO A 281 -10.28 -14.04 -7.46
C PRO A 281 -10.98 -12.75 -7.09
N LEU A 282 -12.22 -12.58 -7.55
CA LEU A 282 -13.08 -11.47 -7.13
C LEU A 282 -12.49 -10.07 -7.43
N LEU A 283 -11.63 -9.94 -8.45
CA LEU A 283 -10.98 -8.65 -8.76
C LEU A 283 -11.98 -7.56 -9.17
N GLY A 284 -13.07 -7.94 -9.85
CA GLY A 284 -14.14 -7.00 -10.22
C GLY A 284 -14.90 -6.50 -9.00
N GLU A 285 -15.25 -7.42 -8.10
CA GLU A 285 -15.91 -7.14 -6.82
C GLU A 285 -15.02 -6.31 -5.90
N PHE A 286 -13.71 -6.57 -5.90
CA PHE A 286 -12.73 -5.75 -5.21
C PHE A 286 -12.68 -4.31 -5.76
N ARG A 287 -12.65 -4.14 -7.08
CA ARG A 287 -12.73 -2.81 -7.69
C ARG A 287 -14.00 -2.08 -7.25
N ASP A 288 -15.15 -2.74 -7.35
CA ASP A 288 -16.43 -2.13 -6.97
C ASP A 288 -16.44 -1.78 -5.48
N PHE A 289 -15.87 -2.64 -4.63
CA PHE A 289 -15.69 -2.37 -3.20
C PHE A 289 -14.90 -1.08 -2.94
N ILE A 290 -13.74 -0.90 -3.58
CA ILE A 290 -12.94 0.32 -3.43
C ILE A 290 -13.71 1.53 -3.95
N LEU A 291 -14.18 1.49 -5.20
CA LEU A 291 -14.81 2.65 -5.84
C LEU A 291 -16.09 3.09 -5.09
N ASN A 292 -16.93 2.15 -4.66
CA ASN A 292 -18.14 2.48 -3.88
C ASN A 292 -17.81 3.11 -2.53
N SER A 293 -16.71 2.70 -1.89
CA SER A 293 -16.26 3.29 -0.62
C SER A 293 -15.87 4.77 -0.75
N PHE A 294 -15.51 5.18 -1.96
CA PHE A 294 -15.21 6.57 -2.33
C PHE A 294 -16.37 7.25 -3.08
N ASN A 295 -17.55 6.63 -3.18
CA ASN A 295 -18.70 7.13 -3.96
C ASN A 295 -18.39 7.37 -5.46
N ILE A 296 -17.45 6.62 -6.02
CA ILE A 296 -17.08 6.70 -7.43
C ILE A 296 -17.91 5.67 -8.21
N SER A 297 -18.64 6.13 -9.22
CA SER A 297 -19.36 5.27 -10.15
C SER A 297 -18.60 5.21 -11.47
N LEU A 298 -18.39 4.00 -12.01
CA LEU A 298 -17.83 3.84 -13.35
C LEU A 298 -18.79 4.41 -14.38
N GLU A 299 -18.28 5.22 -15.31
CA GLU A 299 -19.12 5.74 -16.39
C GLU A 299 -19.70 4.60 -17.24
N ASN A 300 -21.01 4.65 -17.46
CA ASN A 300 -21.74 3.70 -18.30
C ASN A 300 -21.60 3.97 -19.80
N ASN A 301 -20.98 5.10 -20.19
CA ASN A 301 -20.82 5.48 -21.58
C ASN A 301 -20.17 4.33 -22.37
N ALA A 302 -20.79 4.01 -23.51
CA ALA A 302 -20.32 2.95 -24.38
C ALA A 302 -18.95 3.36 -24.92
N ILE A 303 -17.95 2.50 -24.70
CA ILE A 303 -16.63 2.71 -25.27
C ILE A 303 -16.70 2.85 -26.79
N THR A 304 -17.62 2.13 -27.41
CA THR A 304 -17.93 2.19 -28.84
C THR A 304 -18.21 3.63 -29.28
N GLU A 305 -19.04 4.38 -28.56
CA GLU A 305 -19.35 5.78 -28.87
C GLU A 305 -18.10 6.67 -28.77
N ARG A 306 -17.29 6.51 -27.71
CA ARG A 306 -16.03 7.28 -27.59
C ARG A 306 -15.02 6.92 -28.66
N CYS A 307 -14.98 5.67 -29.10
CA CYS A 307 -14.13 5.23 -30.20
C CYS A 307 -14.58 5.83 -31.54
N GLU A 308 -15.89 5.84 -31.82
CA GLU A 308 -16.47 6.44 -33.03
C GLU A 308 -16.21 7.95 -33.09
N LYS A 309 -16.47 8.66 -32.00
CA LYS A 309 -16.25 10.11 -31.88
C LYS A 309 -14.79 10.50 -31.73
N LYS A 310 -13.92 9.51 -31.47
CA LYS A 310 -12.51 9.71 -31.13
C LYS A 310 -12.37 10.64 -29.91
N GLU A 311 -13.06 10.32 -28.82
CA GLU A 311 -13.08 11.10 -27.56
C GLU A 311 -12.56 10.27 -26.39
N LEU A 312 -11.49 9.49 -26.59
CA LEU A 312 -10.91 8.67 -25.53
C LEU A 312 -10.26 9.53 -24.45
N LYS A 313 -10.36 9.08 -23.20
CA LYS A 313 -9.68 9.67 -22.04
C LYS A 313 -8.30 9.05 -21.86
N VAL A 314 -7.24 9.85 -22.06
CA VAL A 314 -5.85 9.42 -21.94
C VAL A 314 -5.23 10.08 -20.72
N LEU A 315 -4.78 9.27 -19.76
CA LEU A 315 -4.15 9.73 -18.53
C LEU A 315 -2.67 9.35 -18.52
N PHE A 316 -1.81 10.34 -18.61
CA PHE A 316 -0.39 10.22 -18.26
C PHE A 316 -0.20 10.44 -16.75
N ILE A 317 0.61 9.60 -16.12
CA ILE A 317 1.06 9.80 -14.75
C ILE A 317 2.54 10.17 -14.68
N TRP A 318 2.82 11.19 -13.88
CA TRP A 318 4.15 11.72 -13.62
C TRP A 318 4.71 11.18 -12.31
N ARG A 319 6.05 11.24 -12.19
CA ARG A 319 6.80 10.72 -11.04
C ARG A 319 7.80 11.76 -10.55
N ARG A 320 7.40 13.03 -10.47
CA ARG A 320 8.21 14.16 -9.98
C ARG A 320 8.66 13.91 -8.54
N ASP A 321 9.64 14.66 -8.08
CA ASP A 321 10.19 14.50 -6.73
C ASP A 321 9.17 14.92 -5.67
N TYR A 322 8.99 14.07 -4.64
CA TYR A 322 8.12 14.30 -3.49
C TYR A 322 8.58 13.45 -2.30
N VAL A 323 8.28 13.91 -1.09
CA VAL A 323 8.61 13.18 0.14
C VAL A 323 7.48 12.22 0.46
N ALA A 324 7.64 10.95 0.05
CA ALA A 324 6.66 9.90 0.32
C ALA A 324 6.85 9.21 1.68
N HIS A 325 8.06 9.34 2.24
CA HIS A 325 8.57 8.39 3.23
C HIS A 325 9.71 8.99 4.05
N PRO A 326 9.81 8.70 5.37
CA PRO A 326 10.77 9.39 6.24
C PRO A 326 12.23 9.10 5.91
N ARG A 327 12.48 7.96 5.26
CA ARG A 327 13.80 7.53 4.79
C ARG A 327 14.17 8.05 3.40
N ASN A 328 13.36 8.92 2.80
CA ASN A 328 13.70 9.67 1.58
C ASN A 328 13.45 11.18 1.75
N PRO A 329 14.16 11.85 2.67
CA PRO A 329 13.95 13.28 2.96
C PRO A 329 14.22 14.20 1.76
N SER A 330 15.07 13.76 0.80
CA SER A 330 15.34 14.52 -0.42
C SER A 330 14.15 14.58 -1.37
N GLY A 331 13.17 13.68 -1.20
CA GLY A 331 12.06 13.48 -2.12
C GLY A 331 12.48 12.95 -3.50
N LEU A 332 13.75 12.59 -3.72
CA LEU A 332 14.22 12.15 -5.02
C LEU A 332 13.53 10.84 -5.42
N ILE A 333 12.78 10.89 -6.52
CA ILE A 333 12.10 9.73 -7.10
C ILE A 333 12.86 9.21 -8.32
N THR A 334 12.87 7.89 -8.47
CA THR A 334 13.47 7.22 -9.63
C THR A 334 12.43 6.90 -10.70
N ARG A 335 12.93 6.70 -11.93
CA ARG A 335 12.14 6.33 -13.11
C ARG A 335 11.18 7.46 -13.46
N LYS A 336 11.75 8.62 -13.80
CA LYS A 336 11.01 9.82 -14.19
C LYS A 336 11.04 9.98 -15.71
N ILE A 337 10.12 10.76 -16.26
CA ILE A 337 10.15 11.16 -17.66
C ILE A 337 10.78 12.55 -17.72
N SER A 338 11.83 12.76 -18.52
CA SER A 338 12.50 14.07 -18.56
C SER A 338 11.82 15.10 -19.45
N ASN A 339 11.01 14.65 -20.41
CA ASN A 339 10.36 15.48 -21.42
C ASN A 339 8.82 15.39 -21.37
N GLU A 340 8.25 15.41 -20.17
CA GLU A 340 6.79 15.27 -19.91
C GLU A 340 5.94 16.20 -20.79
N GLN A 341 6.29 17.49 -20.86
CA GLN A 341 5.55 18.48 -21.66
C GLN A 341 5.59 18.18 -23.16
N GLU A 342 6.75 17.75 -23.65
CA GLU A 342 6.96 17.46 -25.07
C GLU A 342 6.11 16.27 -25.52
N ILE A 343 6.08 15.19 -24.74
CA ILE A 343 5.27 14.01 -25.08
C ILE A 343 3.77 14.26 -24.90
N LEU A 344 3.38 15.07 -23.90
CA LEU A 344 1.98 15.44 -23.69
C LEU A 344 1.46 16.25 -24.88
N GLN A 345 2.23 17.25 -25.32
CA GLN A 345 1.89 18.06 -26.50
C GLN A 345 1.87 17.24 -27.78
N ALA A 346 2.80 16.29 -27.96
CA ALA A 346 2.80 15.39 -29.10
C ALA A 346 1.52 14.52 -29.13
N ALA A 347 1.12 13.95 -27.99
CA ALA A 347 -0.11 13.17 -27.88
C ALA A 347 -1.35 14.02 -28.16
N GLN A 348 -1.44 15.23 -27.61
CA GLN A 348 -2.55 16.17 -27.86
C GLN A 348 -2.64 16.57 -29.35
N ALA A 349 -1.49 16.83 -30.00
CA ALA A 349 -1.46 17.18 -31.42
C ALA A 349 -1.84 15.99 -32.32
N ALA A 350 -1.38 14.78 -31.99
CA ALA A 350 -1.70 13.58 -32.76
C ALA A 350 -3.14 13.09 -32.57
N PHE A 351 -3.78 13.43 -31.45
CA PHE A 351 -5.14 13.03 -31.08
C PHE A 351 -5.95 14.22 -30.54
N PRO A 352 -6.29 15.20 -31.39
CA PRO A 352 -6.85 16.49 -30.96
C PRO A 352 -8.25 16.41 -30.34
N MET A 353 -8.97 15.31 -30.57
CA MET A 353 -10.30 15.07 -30.00
C MET A 353 -10.26 14.29 -28.68
N TYR A 354 -9.10 13.77 -28.27
CA TYR A 354 -8.94 13.02 -27.02
C TYR A 354 -8.84 13.97 -25.83
N ASP A 355 -9.35 13.54 -24.69
CA ASP A 355 -9.06 14.19 -23.41
C ASP A 355 -7.72 13.66 -22.90
N VAL A 356 -6.63 14.32 -23.29
CA VAL A 356 -5.27 13.93 -22.93
C VAL A 356 -4.74 14.80 -21.79
N ARG A 357 -4.49 14.18 -20.63
CA ARG A 357 -4.02 14.84 -19.42
C ARG A 357 -2.76 14.20 -18.87
N GLY A 358 -1.93 14.99 -18.20
CA GLY A 358 -0.77 14.51 -17.46
C GLY A 358 -0.80 14.99 -16.03
N VAL A 359 -0.75 14.08 -15.05
CA VAL A 359 -0.93 14.38 -13.63
C VAL A 359 0.14 13.75 -12.74
N GLN A 360 0.50 14.42 -11.66
CA GLN A 360 1.24 13.82 -10.54
C GLN A 360 0.23 13.32 -9.51
N LEU A 361 -0.04 12.01 -9.45
CA LEU A 361 -1.15 11.47 -8.63
C LEU A 361 -0.99 11.77 -7.13
N ASP A 362 0.22 11.66 -6.58
CA ASP A 362 0.52 11.91 -5.16
C ASP A 362 0.30 13.36 -4.73
N SER A 363 0.12 14.29 -5.67
CA SER A 363 -0.26 15.68 -5.38
C SER A 363 -1.78 15.90 -5.26
N LEU A 364 -2.58 14.87 -5.56
CA LEU A 364 -4.04 14.95 -5.56
C LEU A 364 -4.64 14.23 -4.35
N PRO A 365 -5.82 14.66 -3.86
CA PRO A 365 -6.59 13.90 -2.88
C PRO A 365 -6.89 12.48 -3.38
N MET A 366 -6.97 11.49 -2.47
CA MET A 366 -7.16 10.08 -2.84
C MET A 366 -8.38 9.88 -3.75
N HIS A 367 -9.52 10.49 -3.41
CA HIS A 367 -10.73 10.43 -4.24
C HIS A 367 -10.47 10.84 -5.70
N GLU A 368 -9.72 11.92 -5.92
CA GLU A 368 -9.41 12.42 -7.27
C GLU A 368 -8.47 11.47 -8.02
N GLN A 369 -7.48 10.89 -7.32
CA GLN A 369 -6.61 9.86 -7.90
C GLN A 369 -7.43 8.67 -8.42
N LEU A 370 -8.32 8.11 -7.57
CA LEU A 370 -9.14 6.96 -7.92
C LEU A 370 -10.13 7.30 -9.04
N LEU A 371 -10.71 8.51 -9.04
CA LEU A 371 -11.62 8.97 -10.07
C LEU A 371 -10.92 9.06 -11.43
N LEU A 372 -9.76 9.73 -11.51
CA LEU A 372 -9.01 9.85 -12.76
C LEU A 372 -8.64 8.49 -13.34
N ILE A 373 -8.16 7.58 -12.49
CA ILE A 373 -7.70 6.25 -12.92
C ILE A 373 -8.89 5.39 -13.38
N SER A 374 -9.98 5.36 -12.61
CA SER A 374 -11.15 4.54 -12.93
C SER A 374 -11.87 4.97 -14.22
N GLN A 375 -11.77 6.26 -14.59
CA GLN A 375 -12.38 6.81 -15.80
C GLN A 375 -11.44 6.85 -17.03
N ALA A 376 -10.15 6.59 -16.86
CA ALA A 376 -9.21 6.57 -17.99
C ALA A 376 -9.55 5.43 -18.96
N ASP A 377 -9.55 5.73 -20.27
CA ASP A 377 -9.63 4.71 -21.31
C ASP A 377 -8.24 4.15 -21.65
N ILE A 378 -7.21 5.00 -21.54
CA ILE A 378 -5.80 4.65 -21.73
C ILE A 378 -4.99 5.27 -20.58
N PHE A 379 -4.28 4.44 -19.82
CA PHE A 379 -3.41 4.85 -18.72
C PHE A 379 -1.94 4.66 -19.10
N ILE A 380 -1.14 5.72 -19.01
CA ILE A 380 0.25 5.75 -19.48
C ILE A 380 1.16 6.24 -18.36
N GLY A 381 2.27 5.54 -18.13
CA GLY A 381 3.21 5.97 -17.11
C GLY A 381 4.55 5.26 -17.18
N MET A 382 5.55 5.85 -16.52
CA MET A 382 6.81 5.16 -16.26
C MET A 382 6.61 4.12 -15.16
N HIS A 383 7.20 2.95 -15.34
CA HIS A 383 7.10 1.78 -14.47
C HIS A 383 7.27 2.18 -12.99
N GLY A 384 6.30 1.82 -12.15
CA GLY A 384 6.33 2.12 -10.73
C GLY A 384 5.05 1.76 -9.99
N ALA A 385 5.05 2.05 -8.69
CA ALA A 385 3.99 1.62 -7.76
C ALA A 385 2.56 2.03 -8.13
N ALA A 386 2.40 3.17 -8.82
CA ALA A 386 1.07 3.67 -9.22
C ALA A 386 0.34 2.73 -10.19
N PHE A 387 1.05 1.83 -10.89
CA PHE A 387 0.43 0.77 -11.69
C PHE A 387 -0.33 -0.24 -10.82
N GLY A 388 -0.17 -0.26 -9.50
CA GLY A 388 -1.06 -1.00 -8.60
C GLY A 388 -2.53 -0.56 -8.74
N PHE A 389 -2.79 0.70 -9.07
CA PHE A 389 -4.15 1.21 -9.27
C PHE A 389 -4.82 0.73 -10.56
N VAL A 390 -4.13 0.02 -11.46
CA VAL A 390 -4.76 -0.48 -12.70
C VAL A 390 -5.92 -1.45 -12.40
N VAL A 391 -5.98 -2.05 -11.21
CA VAL A 391 -7.14 -2.85 -10.75
C VAL A 391 -8.44 -2.04 -10.71
N LEU A 392 -8.34 -0.71 -10.60
CA LEU A 392 -9.48 0.20 -10.51
C LEU A 392 -9.99 0.65 -11.87
N MET A 393 -9.22 0.42 -12.94
CA MET A 393 -9.65 0.71 -14.29
C MET A 393 -10.80 -0.21 -14.70
N LYS A 394 -11.66 0.28 -15.60
CA LYS A 394 -12.72 -0.53 -16.21
C LYS A 394 -12.11 -1.63 -17.10
N PRO A 395 -12.72 -2.83 -17.21
CA PRO A 395 -12.27 -3.84 -18.17
C PRO A 395 -12.33 -3.34 -19.61
N GLY A 396 -11.44 -3.82 -20.48
CA GLY A 396 -11.35 -3.42 -21.88
C GLY A 396 -10.63 -2.10 -22.14
N ARG A 397 -10.04 -1.47 -21.10
CA ARG A 397 -9.16 -0.30 -21.23
C ARG A 397 -7.73 -0.71 -21.53
N ALA A 398 -6.86 0.26 -21.84
CA ALA A 398 -5.45 -0.01 -22.09
C ALA A 398 -4.53 0.59 -21.03
N VAL A 399 -3.44 -0.12 -20.77
CA VAL A 399 -2.31 0.33 -19.95
C VAL A 399 -1.05 0.33 -20.83
N VAL A 400 -0.31 1.43 -20.77
CA VAL A 400 0.98 1.60 -21.46
C VAL A 400 2.07 1.84 -20.42
N GLU A 401 2.92 0.83 -20.23
CA GLU A 401 4.02 0.88 -19.28
C GLU A 401 5.36 1.23 -19.95
N LEU A 402 5.97 2.32 -19.51
CA LEU A 402 7.25 2.82 -20.01
C LEU A 402 8.37 2.39 -19.06
N TRP A 403 9.51 1.99 -19.58
CA TRP A 403 10.62 1.46 -18.81
C TRP A 403 11.91 2.22 -19.09
N PRO A 404 12.70 2.56 -18.03
CA PRO A 404 14.05 3.07 -18.23
C PRO A 404 14.97 1.96 -18.74
N GLN A 405 16.18 2.33 -19.16
CA GLN A 405 17.19 1.42 -19.64
C GLN A 405 17.58 0.37 -18.57
N GLN A 406 17.76 -0.88 -19.01
CA GLN A 406 18.32 -1.98 -18.20
C GLN A 406 17.56 -2.28 -16.89
N GLN A 407 16.22 -2.34 -16.96
CA GLN A 407 15.39 -2.93 -15.90
C GLN A 407 14.56 -4.14 -16.36
N VAL A 408 14.67 -4.55 -17.63
CA VAL A 408 13.96 -5.72 -18.20
C VAL A 408 14.46 -7.03 -17.60
N ASP A 409 15.75 -7.13 -17.28
CA ASP A 409 16.40 -8.36 -16.76
C ASP A 409 15.93 -8.78 -15.36
N ARG A 410 15.06 -8.01 -14.70
CA ARG A 410 14.47 -8.37 -13.39
C ARG A 410 13.04 -8.88 -13.46
N GLY A 411 12.48 -9.06 -14.67
CA GLY A 411 11.22 -9.78 -14.85
C GLY A 411 10.08 -9.25 -13.99
N ASN A 412 9.75 -7.96 -14.11
CA ASN A 412 8.59 -7.42 -13.39
C ASN A 412 7.29 -7.74 -14.14
N TRP A 413 6.96 -9.02 -14.18
CA TRP A 413 5.72 -9.54 -14.77
C TRP A 413 4.46 -9.04 -14.03
N HIS A 414 4.61 -8.48 -12.83
CA HIS A 414 3.49 -8.18 -11.94
C HIS A 414 2.50 -7.18 -12.56
N MET A 415 3.01 -6.11 -13.18
CA MET A 415 2.15 -5.05 -13.73
C MET A 415 1.39 -5.51 -14.96
N GLU A 416 2.07 -6.23 -15.87
CA GLU A 416 1.45 -6.88 -17.01
C GLU A 416 0.38 -7.87 -16.56
N ALA A 417 0.70 -8.76 -15.63
CA ALA A 417 -0.25 -9.74 -15.16
C ALA A 417 -1.46 -9.12 -14.46
N LEU A 418 -1.25 -8.05 -13.69
CA LEU A 418 -2.33 -7.32 -13.04
C LEU A 418 -3.26 -6.66 -14.07
N ALA A 419 -2.68 -6.06 -15.11
CA ALA A 419 -3.44 -5.49 -16.22
C ALA A 419 -4.25 -6.56 -16.95
N LEU A 420 -3.62 -7.68 -17.33
CA LEU A 420 -4.28 -8.78 -18.03
C LEU A 420 -5.37 -9.44 -17.19
N ALA A 421 -5.15 -9.60 -15.88
CA ALA A 421 -6.16 -10.12 -14.97
C ALA A 421 -7.36 -9.19 -14.81
N ASN A 422 -7.13 -7.89 -14.84
CA ASN A 422 -8.20 -6.89 -14.91
C ASN A 422 -8.79 -6.73 -16.33
N ARG A 423 -8.44 -7.63 -17.26
CA ARG A 423 -8.89 -7.63 -18.66
C ARG A 423 -8.58 -6.32 -19.37
N LEU A 424 -7.42 -5.77 -19.09
CA LEU A 424 -6.89 -4.59 -19.76
C LEU A 424 -5.98 -5.03 -20.90
N HIS A 425 -5.96 -4.24 -21.96
CA HIS A 425 -4.91 -4.32 -22.98
C HIS A 425 -3.62 -3.79 -22.39
N TYR A 426 -2.52 -4.50 -22.62
CA TYR A 426 -1.22 -4.14 -22.07
C TYR A 426 -0.23 -3.90 -23.20
N ARG A 427 0.45 -2.75 -23.13
CA ARG A 427 1.56 -2.39 -24.01
C ARG A 427 2.72 -1.87 -23.17
N SER A 428 3.93 -2.06 -23.67
CA SER A 428 5.10 -1.53 -23.02
C SER A 428 6.14 -1.00 -24.00
N TRP A 429 7.00 -0.12 -23.51
CA TRP A 429 8.20 0.31 -24.21
C TRP A 429 9.35 0.37 -23.23
N THR A 430 10.53 -0.07 -23.65
CA THR A 430 11.76 0.03 -22.88
C THR A 430 12.76 0.90 -23.62
N ASN A 431 13.37 1.83 -22.90
CA ASN A 431 14.48 2.60 -23.45
C ASN A 431 15.68 1.70 -23.73
N MET A 432 16.08 1.62 -24.99
CA MET A 432 17.29 0.91 -25.43
C MET A 432 18.49 1.84 -25.63
N ASN A 433 18.31 3.16 -25.54
CA ASN A 433 19.34 4.16 -25.81
C ASN A 433 19.84 4.82 -24.51
N SER A 434 21.09 4.55 -24.14
CA SER A 434 21.69 5.12 -22.92
C SER A 434 21.80 6.63 -22.92
N LYS A 435 21.80 7.28 -24.09
CA LYS A 435 21.83 8.75 -24.20
C LYS A 435 20.53 9.38 -23.69
N TYR A 436 19.45 8.62 -23.62
CA TYR A 436 18.18 9.08 -23.08
C TYR A 436 18.10 8.94 -21.55
N GLU A 437 19.08 8.31 -20.90
CA GLU A 437 19.10 8.19 -19.45
C GLU A 437 19.90 9.31 -18.77
N ASN A 438 19.28 9.96 -17.80
CA ASN A 438 19.97 10.88 -16.90
C ASN A 438 20.04 10.29 -15.50
N ARG A 439 21.24 9.81 -15.12
CA ARG A 439 21.51 9.19 -13.82
C ARG A 439 21.46 10.16 -12.63
N ARG A 440 21.66 11.47 -12.87
CA ARG A 440 21.62 12.50 -11.83
C ARG A 440 20.18 12.82 -11.45
N THR A 441 19.35 13.07 -12.46
CA THR A 441 17.94 13.37 -12.26
C THR A 441 17.06 12.12 -12.19
N LYS A 442 17.62 10.92 -12.40
CA LYS A 442 16.88 9.63 -12.40
C LYS A 442 15.72 9.60 -13.42
N SER A 443 15.93 10.22 -14.57
CA SER A 443 14.90 10.42 -15.60
C SER A 443 15.32 9.87 -16.95
N THR A 444 14.34 9.49 -17.75
CA THR A 444 14.49 8.95 -19.11
C THR A 444 13.80 9.88 -20.11
N TYR A 445 14.47 10.20 -21.21
CA TYR A 445 13.90 10.89 -22.35
C TYR A 445 13.12 9.90 -23.23
N ILE A 446 11.92 10.28 -23.65
CA ILE A 446 11.05 9.44 -24.47
C ILE A 446 10.79 10.11 -25.82
N PRO A 447 11.21 9.52 -26.94
CA PRO A 447 10.93 10.07 -28.27
C PRO A 447 9.42 10.22 -28.54
N LYS A 448 9.02 11.29 -29.23
CA LYS A 448 7.60 11.58 -29.52
C LYS A 448 6.92 10.47 -30.33
N ASP A 449 7.63 9.95 -31.33
CA ASP A 449 7.17 8.89 -32.22
C ASP A 449 6.87 7.59 -31.46
N VAL A 450 7.60 7.31 -30.38
CA VAL A 450 7.30 6.18 -29.48
C VAL A 450 5.93 6.37 -28.83
N ILE A 451 5.65 7.54 -28.26
CA ILE A 451 4.37 7.83 -27.60
C ILE A 451 3.22 7.82 -28.59
N GLU A 452 3.39 8.43 -29.77
CA GLU A 452 2.38 8.39 -30.81
C GLU A 452 2.08 6.96 -31.27
N SER A 453 3.11 6.13 -31.47
CA SER A 453 2.96 4.73 -31.88
C SER A 453 2.25 3.91 -30.80
N LEU A 454 2.65 4.03 -29.54
CA LEU A 454 2.02 3.34 -28.41
C LEU A 454 0.56 3.75 -28.25
N LEU A 455 0.26 5.04 -28.37
CA LEU A 455 -1.11 5.54 -28.23
C LEU A 455 -2.00 5.11 -29.41
N ARG A 456 -1.49 5.06 -30.64
CA ARG A 456 -2.21 4.46 -31.79
C ARG A 456 -2.49 2.97 -31.55
N GLY A 457 -1.51 2.24 -31.03
CA GLY A 457 -1.67 0.83 -30.68
C GLY A 457 -2.73 0.60 -29.59
N ALA A 458 -2.63 1.34 -28.49
CA ALA A 458 -3.57 1.25 -27.37
C ALA A 458 -4.99 1.64 -27.80
N THR A 459 -5.13 2.69 -28.62
CA THR A 459 -6.40 3.08 -29.25
C THR A 459 -6.98 1.92 -30.06
N ALA A 460 -6.17 1.29 -30.90
CA ALA A 460 -6.63 0.18 -31.72
C ALA A 460 -7.09 -1.01 -30.85
N ASP A 461 -6.43 -1.29 -29.74
CA ASP A 461 -6.84 -2.40 -28.86
C ASP A 461 -8.17 -2.11 -28.16
N VAL A 462 -8.30 -0.90 -27.59
CA VAL A 462 -9.53 -0.43 -26.92
C VAL A 462 -10.71 -0.40 -27.88
N CYS A 463 -10.52 0.08 -29.11
CA CYS A 463 -11.59 0.24 -30.09
C CYS A 463 -11.84 -0.99 -30.98
N LYS A 464 -11.02 -2.03 -30.91
CA LYS A 464 -11.32 -3.33 -31.55
C LYS A 464 -12.19 -4.23 -30.68
N THR A 465 -12.20 -3.97 -29.37
CA THR A 465 -12.97 -4.74 -28.38
C THR A 465 -14.32 -4.12 -28.05
N SER A 466 -14.67 -3.01 -28.71
CA SER A 466 -15.89 -2.22 -28.52
C SER A 466 -17.04 -2.60 -29.43
#